data_AF-A0A6V7HT99-F1
#
_entry.id   AF-A0A6V7HT99-F1
#
_cell.length_a   1.000
_cell.length_b   1.000
_cell.length_c   1.000
_cell.angle_alpha   90.00
_cell.angle_beta   90.00
_cell.angle_gamma   90.00
#
_symmetry.space_group_name_H-M   'P 1'
#
loop_
_entity.id
_entity.type
_entity.pdbx_description
1 polymer ?
#
loop_
_entity_poly.entity_id
_entity_poly.type
_entity_poly.pdbx_seq_one_letter_code
_entity_poly.pdbx_strand_id
1 'polypeptide(L)'
;MTPVGSTIFQNVVATDADAGVNGLVEYSIAPGDGTGIGNSNGVGRDRITTADGYGYFSINLPHQGQVTVNRTLDFERTQRYLVTILAS
;
A
#
# COMPACT_ATOMS: atom_id res chain seq x y z
N MET A 1 18.46 -1.69 3.25
CA MET A 1 17.16 -1.64 3.97
C MET A 1 16.51 -0.29 3.72
N THR A 2 15.22 -0.26 3.43
CA THR A 2 14.45 1.00 3.30
C THR A 2 14.06 1.50 4.69
N PRO A 3 14.40 2.74 5.08
CA PRO A 3 14.01 3.30 6.37
C PRO A 3 12.48 3.41 6.54
N VAL A 4 11.99 3.25 7.76
CA VAL A 4 10.61 3.63 8.13
C VAL A 4 10.42 5.14 7.89
N GLY A 5 9.27 5.52 7.36
CA GLY A 5 8.95 6.87 6.92
C GLY A 5 9.35 7.19 5.49
N SER A 6 10.06 6.29 4.80
CA SER A 6 10.42 6.50 3.39
C SER A 6 9.16 6.56 2.53
N THR A 7 9.02 7.61 1.73
CA THR A 7 7.97 7.73 0.72
C THR A 7 8.24 6.76 -0.42
N ILE A 8 7.29 5.85 -0.67
CA ILE A 8 7.38 4.85 -1.74
C ILE A 8 6.47 5.14 -2.92
N PHE A 9 5.42 5.93 -2.69
CA PHE A 9 4.50 6.36 -3.72
C PHE A 9 3.94 7.73 -3.36
N GLN A 10 3.72 8.54 -4.38
CA GLN A 10 3.12 9.86 -4.29
C GLN A 10 2.03 9.96 -5.36
N ASN A 11 1.09 10.86 -5.16
CA ASN A 11 0.04 11.16 -6.13
C ASN A 11 -1.02 10.04 -6.24
N VAL A 12 -1.41 9.43 -5.12
CA VAL A 12 -2.72 8.77 -5.08
C VAL A 12 -3.79 9.85 -5.30
N VAL A 13 -4.63 9.66 -6.31
CA VAL A 13 -5.68 10.60 -6.69
C VAL A 13 -6.97 9.84 -6.95
N ALA A 14 -8.02 10.22 -6.23
CA ALA A 14 -9.42 9.97 -6.53
C ALA A 14 -10.12 11.32 -6.63
N THR A 15 -11.22 11.37 -7.39
CA THR A 15 -12.00 12.59 -7.61
C THR A 15 -13.44 12.31 -7.26
N ASP A 16 -13.96 13.08 -6.31
CA ASP A 16 -15.38 13.11 -6.00
C ASP A 16 -16.07 14.19 -6.86
N ALA A 17 -17.32 13.92 -7.28
CA ALA A 17 -18.05 14.79 -8.20
C ALA A 17 -18.68 16.02 -7.51
N ASP A 18 -18.77 16.01 -6.18
CA ASP A 18 -19.34 17.08 -5.40
C ASP A 18 -18.38 18.27 -5.25
N ALA A 19 -18.95 19.46 -5.05
CA ALA A 19 -18.19 20.69 -4.90
C ALA A 19 -17.88 21.01 -3.43
N GLY A 20 -16.75 21.69 -3.21
CA GLY A 20 -16.36 22.19 -1.89
C GLY A 20 -15.86 21.08 -0.96
N VAL A 21 -16.18 21.18 0.33
CA VAL A 21 -15.73 20.21 1.36
C VAL A 21 -16.28 18.80 1.09
N ASN A 22 -17.43 18.70 0.43
CA ASN A 22 -18.01 17.40 0.05
C ASN A 22 -17.18 16.67 -1.02
N GLY A 23 -16.28 17.37 -1.72
CA GLY A 23 -15.33 16.77 -2.65
C GLY A 23 -13.95 16.50 -2.04
N LEU A 24 -13.77 16.71 -0.72
CA LEU A 24 -12.50 16.48 -0.04
C LEU A 24 -12.31 14.98 0.21
N VAL A 25 -11.41 14.37 -0.56
CA VAL A 25 -11.07 12.96 -0.41
C VAL A 25 -10.09 12.75 0.74
N GLU A 26 -10.37 11.73 1.55
CA GLU A 26 -9.47 11.18 2.55
C GLU A 26 -8.97 9.79 2.13
N TYR A 27 -7.66 9.59 2.12
CA TYR A 27 -7.07 8.28 1.85
C TYR A 27 -6.73 7.53 3.13
N SER A 28 -7.06 6.24 3.14
CA SER A 28 -6.65 5.29 4.18
C SER A 28 -6.21 3.97 3.57
N ILE A 29 -5.42 3.19 4.31
CA ILE A 29 -5.04 1.83 3.91
C ILE A 29 -5.93 0.86 4.67
N ALA A 30 -6.51 -0.09 3.95
CA ALA A 30 -7.37 -1.13 4.51
C ALA A 30 -6.76 -2.52 4.32
N PRO A 31 -7.16 -3.53 5.14
CA PRO A 31 -6.80 -4.92 4.90
C PRO A 31 -7.20 -5.36 3.49
N GLY A 32 -6.32 -6.12 2.84
CA GLY A 32 -6.64 -6.76 1.57
C GLY A 32 -7.70 -7.86 1.72
N ASP A 33 -8.33 -8.24 0.61
CA ASP A 33 -9.29 -9.35 0.55
C ASP A 33 -8.59 -10.73 0.52
N GLY A 34 -7.26 -10.76 0.61
CA GLY A 34 -6.43 -11.97 0.54
C GLY A 34 -6.22 -12.50 -0.87
N THR A 35 -6.81 -11.89 -1.90
CA THR A 35 -6.60 -12.31 -3.29
C THR A 35 -5.18 -11.96 -3.74
N GLY A 36 -4.52 -12.88 -4.46
CA GLY A 36 -3.14 -12.68 -4.92
C GLY A 36 -2.08 -12.74 -3.81
N ILE A 37 -2.45 -13.03 -2.56
CA ILE A 37 -1.52 -13.25 -1.45
C ILE A 37 -1.05 -14.70 -1.44
N GLY A 38 0.23 -14.91 -1.11
CA GLY A 38 0.83 -16.24 -1.01
C GLY A 38 2.07 -16.38 -1.89
N ASN A 39 2.44 -17.63 -2.17
CA ASN A 39 3.61 -17.95 -2.98
C ASN A 39 3.18 -18.23 -4.40
N SER A 40 3.91 -17.70 -5.39
CA SER A 40 3.76 -18.16 -6.78
C SER A 40 4.20 -19.62 -6.89
N ASN A 41 3.60 -20.36 -7.84
CA ASN A 41 3.96 -21.75 -8.16
C ASN A 41 5.34 -21.90 -8.84
N GLY A 42 6.18 -20.86 -8.82
CA GLY A 42 7.54 -20.91 -9.33
C GLY A 42 8.40 -21.88 -8.51
N VAL A 43 9.36 -22.53 -9.17
CA VAL A 43 10.29 -23.47 -8.54
C VAL A 43 11.62 -22.77 -8.29
N GLY A 44 12.21 -22.93 -7.09
CA GLY A 44 13.50 -22.33 -6.76
C GLY A 44 13.47 -20.80 -6.68
N ARG A 45 14.31 -20.13 -7.48
CA ARG A 45 14.51 -18.66 -7.45
C ARG A 45 13.32 -17.86 -8.02
N ASP A 46 12.39 -18.52 -8.69
CA ASP A 46 11.22 -17.88 -9.30
C ASP A 46 10.00 -17.85 -8.35
N ARG A 47 10.14 -18.39 -7.13
CA ARG A 47 9.12 -18.29 -6.10
C ARG A 47 9.06 -16.87 -5.57
N ILE A 48 7.95 -16.21 -5.86
CA ILE A 48 7.64 -14.86 -5.38
C ILE A 48 6.68 -14.99 -4.21
N THR A 49 7.09 -14.52 -3.05
CA THR A 49 6.22 -14.37 -1.88
C THR A 49 5.53 -13.01 -1.93
N THR A 50 4.20 -13.03 -1.95
CA THR A 50 3.34 -11.85 -1.90
C THR A 50 2.60 -11.80 -0.57
N ALA A 51 2.61 -10.63 0.09
CA ALA A 51 1.91 -10.39 1.36
C ALA A 51 0.98 -9.19 1.29
N ASP A 52 0.07 -9.08 2.26
CA ASP A 52 -0.76 -7.88 2.43
C ASP A 52 0.11 -6.73 2.96
N GLY A 53 -0.03 -5.56 2.35
CA GLY A 53 0.64 -4.32 2.71
C GLY A 53 -0.01 -3.58 3.89
N TYR A 54 -1.17 -4.01 4.36
CA TYR A 54 -1.80 -3.45 5.56
C TYR A 54 -0.87 -3.51 6.77
N GLY A 55 -0.64 -2.35 7.40
CA GLY A 55 0.32 -2.18 8.50
C GLY A 55 1.79 -2.14 8.09
N TYR A 56 2.14 -2.50 6.85
CA TYR A 56 3.49 -2.31 6.28
C TYR A 56 3.71 -0.91 5.74
N PHE A 57 2.63 -0.29 5.26
CA PHE A 57 2.63 1.06 4.74
C PHE A 57 1.61 1.92 5.49
N SER A 58 1.75 3.24 5.36
CA SER A 58 0.83 4.22 5.93
C SER A 58 0.65 5.41 4.99
N ILE A 59 -0.50 6.07 5.11
CA ILE A 59 -0.76 7.38 4.53
C ILE A 59 -0.88 8.36 5.70
N ASN A 60 0.20 9.10 5.97
CA ASN A 60 0.25 10.00 7.14
C ASN A 60 -0.46 11.34 6.88
N LEU A 61 -0.61 11.71 5.60
CA LEU A 61 -1.25 12.94 5.15
C LEU A 61 -2.41 12.55 4.22
N PRO A 62 -3.62 12.32 4.76
CA PRO A 62 -4.73 11.67 4.05
C PRO A 62 -5.23 12.45 2.83
N HIS A 63 -4.90 13.75 2.72
CA HIS A 63 -5.29 14.58 1.58
C HIS A 63 -4.18 14.76 0.53
N GLN A 64 -2.98 14.20 0.76
CA GLN A 64 -1.82 14.35 -0.15
C GLN A 64 -1.54 13.10 -0.98
N GLY A 65 -2.18 11.97 -0.66
CA GLY A 65 -1.99 10.72 -1.39
C GLY A 65 -0.56 10.20 -1.34
N GLN A 66 0.16 10.48 -0.24
CA GLN A 66 1.52 9.99 -0.02
C GLN A 66 1.49 8.67 0.76
N VAL A 67 2.14 7.65 0.21
CA VAL A 67 2.30 6.34 0.87
C VAL A 67 3.74 6.20 1.37
N THR A 68 3.88 5.87 2.65
CA THR A 68 5.18 5.72 3.31
C THR A 68 5.35 4.33 3.92
N VAL A 69 6.60 3.91 4.12
CA VAL A 69 6.94 2.68 4.85
C VAL A 69 6.64 2.86 6.33
N ASN A 70 5.85 1.98 6.93
CA ASN A 70 5.49 2.05 8.35
C ASN A 70 6.31 1.07 9.23
N ARG A 71 7.01 0.11 8.61
CA ARG A 71 7.85 -0.89 9.28
C ARG A 71 8.91 -1.46 8.35
N THR A 72 9.92 -2.12 8.92
CA THR A 72 11.01 -2.73 8.15
C THR A 72 10.49 -3.75 7.13
N LEU A 73 11.03 -3.66 5.91
CA LEU A 73 10.79 -4.58 4.80
C LEU A 73 11.95 -5.56 4.65
N ASP A 74 11.63 -6.83 4.47
CA ASP A 74 12.58 -7.93 4.30
C ASP A 74 12.33 -8.59 2.95
N PHE A 75 13.12 -8.20 1.94
CA PHE A 75 12.98 -8.66 0.57
C PHE A 75 13.25 -10.17 0.40
N GLU A 76 14.07 -10.75 1.28
CA GLU A 76 14.38 -12.18 1.24
C GLU A 76 13.16 -13.02 1.65
N ARG A 77 12.31 -12.46 2.52
CA ARG A 77 11.05 -13.09 2.95
C ARG A 77 9.87 -12.74 2.06
N THR A 78 9.69 -11.47 1.76
CA THR A 78 8.52 -10.94 1.04
C THR A 78 8.98 -9.99 -0.05
N GLN A 79 8.75 -10.39 -1.28
CA GLN A 79 9.20 -9.64 -2.45
C GLN A 79 8.13 -8.70 -2.99
N ARG A 80 6.86 -8.99 -2.70
CA ARG A 80 5.73 -8.20 -3.17
C ARG A 80 4.75 -7.93 -2.04
N TYR A 81 4.23 -6.71 -2.01
CA TYR A 81 3.11 -6.35 -1.16
C TYR A 81 1.96 -5.84 -2.02
N LEU A 82 0.74 -6.27 -1.70
CA LEU A 82 -0.48 -5.69 -2.28
C LEU A 82 -1.08 -4.70 -1.28
N VAL A 83 -1.39 -3.49 -1.73
CA VAL A 83 -1.90 -2.42 -0.86
C VAL A 83 -3.28 -2.01 -1.35
N THR A 84 -4.28 -2.14 -0.49
CA THR A 84 -5.63 -1.63 -0.74
C THR A 84 -5.76 -0.23 -0.15
N ILE A 85 -6.06 0.74 -1.00
CA ILE A 85 -6.27 2.13 -0.58
C ILE A 85 -7.75 2.46 -0.75
N LEU A 86 -8.35 3.00 0.32
CA LEU A 86 -9.70 3.54 0.30
C LEU A 86 -9.63 5.05 0.12
N ALA A 87 -10.57 5.58 -0.65
CA ALA A 87 -10.86 6.99 -0.79
C ALA A 87 -12.29 7.21 -0.27
N SER A 88 -12.46 8.07 0.72
CA SER A 88 -13.75 8.41 1.36
C SER A 88 -13.98 9.91 1.41
#